data_AF-A0AAJ7FP16-F1
#
_entry.id   AF-A0AAJ7FP16-F1
#
_cell.length_a   1.000
_cell.length_b   1.000
_cell.length_c   1.000
_cell.angle_alpha   90.00
_cell.angle_beta   90.00
_cell.angle_gamma   90.00
#
_symmetry.space_group_name_H-M   'P 1'
#
loop_
_entity.id
_entity.type
_entity.pdbx_description
1 polymer ?
#
loop_
_entity_poly.entity_id
_entity_poly.type
_entity_poly.pdbx_seq_one_letter_code
_entity_poly.pdbx_strand_id
1 'polypeptide(L)'
;MGWLLTKKHPLVLQKGRTVDVSDLLSDKLIMFQHKYYIPLYVFWGVLVPIMIPIYLWDEKPWVSFFTVYCLRYVVVLHFTWSVNSVAHLFGNKPYDKRIYPVESALVSWITFGEGTHNYHHAFPWDYRVSEFSTLISLTTRIIDLLAYFGLVYDRKTASQRVVHGHLKRHGDGTHPIIAEKNIKG
;
A
#
# COMPACT_ATOMS: atom_id res chain seq x y z
N MET A 1 -7.38 1.48 13.91
CA MET A 1 -7.24 2.93 14.25
C MET A 1 -6.74 3.16 15.67
N GLY A 2 -6.93 2.24 16.62
CA GLY A 2 -6.61 2.49 18.03
C GLY A 2 -5.18 3.02 18.27
N TRP A 3 -4.20 2.55 17.50
CA TRP A 3 -2.81 3.01 17.59
C TRP A 3 -2.59 4.50 17.26
N LEU A 4 -3.53 5.15 16.58
CA LEU A 4 -3.49 6.59 16.29
C LEU A 4 -4.07 7.44 17.42
N LEU A 5 -4.89 6.82 18.28
CA LEU A 5 -5.56 7.46 19.40
C LEU A 5 -4.80 7.27 20.71
N THR A 6 -3.66 6.58 20.67
CA THR A 6 -2.81 6.29 21.84
C THR A 6 -1.38 6.77 21.60
N LYS A 7 -0.65 6.98 22.70
CA LYS A 7 0.78 7.27 22.62
C LYS A 7 1.51 6.02 22.10
N LYS A 8 2.46 6.23 21.20
CA LYS A 8 3.35 5.16 20.72
C LYS A 8 4.12 4.56 21.89
N HIS A 9 4.25 3.24 21.90
CA HIS A 9 5.06 2.53 22.90
C HIS A 9 6.54 2.99 22.82
N PRO A 10 7.27 3.16 23.94
CA PRO A 10 8.66 3.63 23.93
C PRO A 10 9.60 2.84 23.01
N LEU A 11 9.39 1.52 22.89
CA LEU A 11 10.19 0.68 21.99
C LEU A 11 10.05 1.08 20.51
N VAL A 12 8.89 1.58 20.08
CA VAL A 12 8.69 2.08 18.71
C VAL A 12 9.57 3.30 18.47
N LEU A 13 9.69 4.19 19.47
CA LEU A 13 10.55 5.37 19.40
C LEU A 13 12.03 4.96 19.41
N GLN A 14 12.40 4.03 20.28
CA GLN A 14 13.78 3.57 20.40
C GLN A 14 14.26 2.86 19.13
N LYS A 15 13.48 1.92 18.59
CA LYS A 15 13.81 1.18 17.37
C LYS A 15 13.63 2.04 16.11
N GLY A 16 12.67 2.95 16.11
CA GLY A 16 12.50 3.89 15.00
C GLY A 16 13.73 4.77 14.78
N ARG A 17 14.45 5.15 15.85
CA ARG A 17 15.70 5.92 15.76
C ARG A 17 16.88 5.15 15.14
N THR A 18 16.79 3.83 15.06
CA THR A 18 17.86 3.01 14.43
C THR A 18 17.61 2.78 12.94
N VAL A 19 16.49 3.27 12.40
CA VAL A 19 16.19 3.20 10.96
C VAL A 19 16.92 4.34 10.26
N ASP A 20 17.71 4.00 9.25
CA ASP A 20 18.33 5.00 8.38
C ASP A 20 17.25 5.65 7.50
N VAL A 21 17.21 6.97 7.52
CA VAL A 21 16.30 7.82 6.75
C VAL A 21 17.06 8.93 6.01
N SER A 22 18.38 8.78 5.88
CA SER A 22 19.26 9.77 5.26
C SER A 22 18.90 10.04 3.80
N ASP A 23 18.41 9.02 3.08
CA ASP A 23 17.85 9.13 1.74
C ASP A 23 16.68 10.12 1.70
N LEU A 24 15.69 9.96 2.58
CA LEU A 24 14.53 10.85 2.69
C LEU A 24 14.92 12.28 3.08
N LEU A 25 15.88 12.43 4.00
CA LEU A 25 16.37 13.74 4.45
C LEU A 25 17.17 14.48 3.36
N SER A 26 17.82 13.73 2.47
CA SER A 26 18.60 14.29 1.36
C SER A 26 17.73 14.73 0.17
N ASP A 27 16.52 14.17 0.04
CA ASP A 27 15.59 14.50 -1.02
C ASP A 27 14.89 15.86 -0.77
N LYS A 28 15.22 16.85 -1.62
CA LYS A 28 14.70 18.21 -1.51
C LYS A 28 13.19 18.30 -1.71
N LEU A 29 12.60 17.45 -2.55
CA LEU A 29 11.16 17.45 -2.82
C LEU A 29 10.40 16.90 -1.62
N ILE A 30 10.88 15.80 -1.04
CA ILE A 30 10.33 15.23 0.20
C ILE A 30 10.43 16.26 1.33
N MET A 31 11.59 16.88 1.51
CA MET A 31 11.79 17.88 2.57
C MET A 31 10.98 19.16 2.35
N PHE A 32 10.74 19.56 1.09
CA PHE A 32 9.79 20.63 0.76
C PHE A 32 8.36 20.27 1.20
N GLN A 33 7.89 19.08 0.82
CA GLN A 33 6.57 18.58 1.22
C GLN A 33 6.46 18.49 2.75
N HIS A 34 7.49 18.01 3.43
CA HIS A 34 7.52 17.89 4.89
C HIS A 34 7.42 19.25 5.57
N LYS A 35 8.20 20.24 5.11
CA LYS A 35 8.21 21.60 5.65
C LYS A 35 6.88 22.33 5.46
N TYR A 36 6.24 22.13 4.32
CA TYR A 36 5.00 22.82 3.93
C TYR A 36 3.77 21.90 3.97
N TYR A 37 3.81 20.82 4.74
CA TYR A 37 2.75 19.80 4.76
C TYR A 37 1.38 20.40 5.04
N ILE A 38 1.24 21.21 6.09
CA ILE A 38 -0.04 21.80 6.50
C ILE A 38 -0.63 22.68 5.39
N PRO A 39 0.06 23.71 4.85
CA PRO A 39 -0.50 24.55 3.80
C PRO A 39 -0.78 23.76 2.52
N LEU A 40 0.10 22.84 2.12
CA LEU A 40 -0.11 21.98 0.95
C LEU A 40 -1.34 21.07 1.12
N TYR A 41 -1.52 20.46 2.29
CA TYR A 41 -2.67 19.63 2.61
C TYR A 41 -3.97 20.43 2.62
N VAL A 42 -3.99 21.60 3.26
CA VAL A 42 -5.18 22.46 3.27
C VAL A 42 -5.55 22.86 1.84
N PHE A 43 -4.59 23.26 1.03
CA PHE A 43 -4.86 23.68 -0.34
C PHE A 43 -5.29 22.49 -1.24
N TRP A 44 -4.45 21.47 -1.37
CA TRP A 44 -4.68 20.35 -2.31
C TRP A 44 -5.61 19.27 -1.77
N GLY A 45 -5.59 19.01 -0.47
CA GLY A 45 -6.37 17.94 0.17
C GLY A 45 -7.78 18.37 0.57
N VAL A 46 -7.97 19.66 0.89
CA VAL A 46 -9.23 20.21 1.39
C VAL A 46 -9.86 21.17 0.38
N LEU A 47 -9.23 22.31 0.09
CA LEU A 47 -9.84 23.39 -0.69
C LEU A 47 -10.10 22.99 -2.14
N VAL A 48 -9.09 22.51 -2.86
CA VAL A 48 -9.23 22.15 -4.28
C VAL A 48 -10.35 21.12 -4.51
N PRO A 49 -10.40 19.99 -3.77
CA PRO A 49 -11.49 19.02 -3.93
C PRO A 49 -12.87 19.57 -3.63
N ILE A 50 -13.01 20.46 -2.65
CA ILE A 50 -14.30 21.08 -2.31
C ILE A 50 -14.73 22.06 -3.42
N MET A 51 -13.78 22.83 -3.97
CA MET A 51 -14.05 23.86 -4.97
C MET A 51 -14.44 23.26 -6.32
N ILE A 52 -13.85 22.14 -6.74
CA ILE A 52 -14.11 21.52 -8.05
C ILE A 52 -15.62 21.30 -8.31
N PRO A 53 -16.39 20.63 -7.44
CA PRO A 53 -17.83 20.45 -7.64
C PRO A 53 -18.62 21.76 -7.69
N ILE A 54 -18.25 22.72 -6.85
CA ILE A 54 -18.92 24.01 -6.73
C ILE A 54 -18.78 24.79 -8.05
N TYR A 55 -17.57 24.81 -8.63
CA TYR A 55 -17.30 25.61 -9.82
C TYR A 55 -17.56 24.89 -11.14
N LEU A 56 -17.44 23.56 -11.20
CA LEU A 56 -17.60 22.83 -12.46
C LEU A 56 -19.03 22.37 -12.74
N TRP A 57 -19.85 22.16 -11.71
CA TRP A 57 -21.24 21.72 -11.89
C TRP A 57 -22.22 22.28 -10.84
N ASP A 58 -21.89 23.45 -10.27
CA ASP A 58 -22.75 24.26 -9.39
C ASP A 58 -23.28 23.50 -8.14
N GLU A 59 -22.43 22.65 -7.56
CA GLU A 59 -22.78 21.94 -6.32
C GLU A 59 -22.80 22.88 -5.10
N LYS A 60 -23.68 22.59 -4.13
CA LYS A 60 -23.79 23.40 -2.91
C LYS A 60 -22.54 23.21 -2.04
N PRO A 61 -21.96 24.29 -1.46
CA PRO A 61 -20.71 24.19 -0.71
C PRO A 61 -20.72 23.18 0.44
N TRP A 62 -21.84 23.07 1.17
CA TRP A 62 -21.95 22.10 2.27
C TRP A 62 -22.03 20.65 1.77
N VAL A 63 -22.68 20.40 0.63
CA VAL A 63 -22.73 19.07 0.03
C VAL A 63 -21.32 18.66 -0.37
N SER A 64 -20.60 19.51 -1.09
CA SER A 64 -19.22 19.28 -1.49
C SER A 64 -18.29 19.04 -0.28
N PHE A 65 -18.42 19.83 0.78
CA PHE A 65 -17.66 19.63 2.02
C PHE A 65 -17.93 18.25 2.67
N PHE A 66 -19.19 17.87 2.86
CA PHE A 66 -19.50 16.61 3.53
C PHE A 66 -19.24 15.37 2.67
N THR A 67 -19.41 15.46 1.35
CA THR A 67 -19.23 14.31 0.45
C THR A 67 -17.78 14.20 -0.06
N VAL A 68 -17.28 15.21 -0.75
CA VAL A 68 -15.98 15.16 -1.46
C VAL A 68 -14.80 15.35 -0.51
N TYR A 69 -14.98 16.07 0.61
CA TYR A 69 -13.97 16.12 1.65
C TYR A 69 -14.20 15.07 2.74
N CYS A 70 -15.21 15.23 3.60
CA CYS A 70 -15.37 14.40 4.80
C CYS A 70 -15.58 12.92 4.49
N LEU A 71 -16.61 12.55 3.71
CA LEU A 71 -16.93 11.15 3.42
C LEU A 71 -15.78 10.48 2.64
N ARG A 72 -15.30 11.10 1.56
CA ARG A 72 -14.13 10.60 0.81
C ARG A 72 -12.93 10.36 1.72
N TYR A 73 -12.60 11.32 2.58
CA TYR A 73 -11.45 11.20 3.49
C TYR A 73 -11.63 10.05 4.48
N VAL A 74 -12.81 9.92 5.08
CA VAL A 74 -13.15 8.80 5.97
C VAL A 74 -13.05 7.45 5.25
N VAL A 75 -13.57 7.34 4.03
CA VAL A 75 -13.51 6.10 3.23
C VAL A 75 -12.07 5.73 2.92
N VAL A 76 -11.26 6.67 2.43
CA VAL A 76 -9.83 6.46 2.15
C VAL A 76 -9.10 5.97 3.39
N LEU A 77 -9.31 6.64 4.53
CA LEU A 77 -8.73 6.25 5.81
C LEU A 77 -9.11 4.81 6.20
N HIS A 78 -10.39 4.43 6.08
CA HIS A 78 -10.82 3.06 6.40
C HIS A 78 -10.23 2.02 5.47
N PHE A 79 -10.14 2.31 4.16
CA PHE A 79 -9.52 1.39 3.20
C PHE A 79 -8.03 1.21 3.47
N THR A 80 -7.28 2.30 3.63
CA THR A 80 -5.84 2.24 3.96
C THR A 80 -5.59 1.49 5.26
N TRP A 81 -6.38 1.79 6.30
CA TRP A 81 -6.18 1.18 7.60
C TRP A 81 -6.71 -0.25 7.70
N SER A 82 -7.59 -0.68 6.79
CA SER A 82 -7.99 -2.08 6.66
C SER A 82 -6.82 -3.00 6.29
N VAL A 83 -5.81 -2.48 5.58
CA VAL A 83 -4.57 -3.24 5.29
C VAL A 83 -3.86 -3.59 6.60
N ASN A 84 -3.76 -2.64 7.53
CA ASN A 84 -3.12 -2.83 8.83
C ASN A 84 -3.94 -3.69 9.82
N SER A 85 -5.14 -4.15 9.44
CA SER A 85 -5.99 -5.00 10.27
C SER A 85 -6.44 -6.26 9.54
N VAL A 86 -7.32 -6.13 8.55
CA VAL A 86 -7.93 -7.24 7.80
C VAL A 86 -6.88 -8.06 7.05
N ALA A 87 -5.87 -7.41 6.45
CA ALA A 87 -4.78 -8.09 5.72
C ALA A 87 -3.76 -8.81 6.62
N HIS A 88 -4.03 -8.85 7.94
CA HIS A 88 -3.28 -9.66 8.91
C HIS A 88 -4.14 -10.72 9.59
N LEU A 89 -5.45 -10.79 9.30
CA LEU A 89 -6.39 -11.67 9.99
C LEU A 89 -7.03 -12.73 9.07
N PHE A 90 -7.36 -12.38 7.82
CA PHE A 90 -8.16 -13.23 6.95
C PHE A 90 -7.50 -13.42 5.57
N GLY A 91 -6.82 -14.57 5.41
CA GLY A 91 -6.11 -14.91 4.18
C GLY A 91 -5.13 -16.08 4.36
N ASN A 92 -4.37 -16.37 3.30
CA ASN A 92 -3.37 -17.44 3.28
C ASN A 92 -1.93 -16.88 3.36
N LYS A 93 -0.93 -17.73 3.58
CA LYS A 93 0.50 -17.34 3.67
C LYS A 93 1.38 -18.15 2.71
N PRO A 94 1.16 -18.01 1.39
CA PRO A 94 1.83 -18.83 0.38
C PRO A 94 3.36 -18.62 0.30
N TYR A 95 3.88 -17.48 0.75
CA TYR A 95 5.30 -17.12 0.63
C TYR A 95 6.06 -17.33 1.93
N ASP A 96 5.53 -16.87 3.07
CA ASP A 96 6.15 -17.05 4.38
C ASP A 96 5.11 -17.19 5.49
N LYS A 97 4.99 -18.39 6.06
CA LYS A 97 4.04 -18.69 7.15
C LYS A 97 4.52 -18.23 8.53
N ARG A 98 5.79 -17.82 8.67
CA ARG A 98 6.40 -17.40 9.94
C ARG A 98 6.08 -15.95 10.30
N ILE A 99 5.68 -15.15 9.30
CA ILE A 99 5.25 -13.77 9.48
C ILE A 99 3.72 -13.70 9.61
N TYR A 100 3.20 -12.60 10.17
CA TYR A 100 1.76 -12.38 10.33
C TYR A 100 0.98 -12.00 9.05
N PRO A 101 1.51 -11.17 8.13
CA PRO A 101 0.83 -10.76 6.89
C PRO A 101 0.26 -11.93 6.10
N VAL A 102 -0.94 -11.74 5.52
CA VAL A 102 -1.61 -12.73 4.67
C VAL A 102 -1.90 -12.17 3.27
N GLU A 103 -2.08 -13.06 2.30
CA GLU A 103 -2.72 -12.77 1.03
C GLU A 103 -4.23 -12.74 1.21
N SER A 104 -4.86 -11.58 0.96
CA SER A 104 -6.31 -11.40 1.11
C SER A 104 -6.93 -10.80 -0.15
N ALA A 105 -7.69 -11.61 -0.89
CA ALA A 105 -8.34 -11.19 -2.13
C ALA A 105 -9.34 -10.04 -1.90
N LEU A 106 -10.06 -10.05 -0.78
CA LEU A 106 -10.99 -8.97 -0.40
C LEU A 106 -10.25 -7.65 -0.21
N VAL A 107 -9.15 -7.67 0.55
CA VAL A 107 -8.32 -6.46 0.75
C VAL A 107 -7.79 -5.99 -0.58
N SER A 108 -7.22 -6.88 -1.40
CA SER A 108 -6.71 -6.52 -2.72
C SER A 108 -7.75 -5.81 -3.57
N TRP A 109 -9.02 -6.25 -3.52
CA TRP A 109 -10.09 -5.62 -4.28
C TRP A 109 -10.44 -4.21 -3.76
N ILE A 110 -10.61 -4.03 -2.44
CA ILE A 110 -10.99 -2.71 -1.87
C ILE A 110 -9.84 -1.71 -1.84
N THR A 111 -8.58 -2.16 -1.89
CA THR A 111 -7.39 -1.31 -1.85
C THR A 111 -6.63 -1.26 -3.18
N PHE A 112 -7.23 -1.76 -4.26
CA PHE A 112 -6.63 -1.71 -5.60
C PHE A 112 -5.24 -2.37 -5.70
N GLY A 113 -5.06 -3.51 -5.04
CA GLY A 113 -3.90 -4.40 -5.18
C GLY A 113 -3.07 -4.62 -3.92
N GLU A 114 -3.28 -3.82 -2.87
CA GLU A 114 -2.44 -3.82 -1.66
C GLU A 114 -2.74 -4.98 -0.68
N GLY A 115 -3.64 -5.90 -1.02
CA GLY A 115 -3.98 -7.07 -0.20
C GLY A 115 -3.02 -8.25 -0.37
N THR A 116 -2.00 -8.12 -1.21
CA THR A 116 -0.94 -9.12 -1.42
C THR A 116 0.17 -9.02 -0.36
N HIS A 117 -0.26 -8.99 0.91
CA HIS A 117 0.57 -8.53 2.02
C HIS A 117 1.60 -9.58 2.46
N ASN A 118 1.35 -10.87 2.24
CA ASN A 118 2.35 -11.91 2.54
C ASN A 118 3.52 -11.82 1.56
N TYR A 119 3.26 -11.60 0.28
CA TYR A 119 4.28 -11.35 -0.73
C TYR A 119 5.06 -10.08 -0.42
N HIS A 120 4.35 -8.97 -0.18
CA HIS A 120 4.96 -7.67 0.08
C HIS A 120 5.97 -7.71 1.24
N HIS A 121 5.63 -8.38 2.34
CA HIS A 121 6.54 -8.51 3.47
C HIS A 121 7.67 -9.53 3.24
N ALA A 122 7.48 -10.53 2.39
CA ALA A 122 8.54 -11.46 2.01
C ALA A 122 9.55 -10.82 1.03
N PHE A 123 9.10 -9.91 0.17
CA PHE A 123 9.90 -9.23 -0.86
C PHE A 123 9.65 -7.72 -0.87
N PRO A 124 10.01 -6.98 0.20
CA PRO A 124 9.66 -5.56 0.35
C PRO A 124 10.32 -4.62 -0.67
N TRP A 125 11.27 -5.12 -1.45
CA TRP A 125 11.95 -4.37 -2.51
C TRP A 125 11.33 -4.54 -3.91
N ASP A 126 10.35 -5.44 -4.09
CA ASP A 126 9.65 -5.58 -5.38
C ASP A 126 8.66 -4.42 -5.55
N TYR A 127 8.80 -3.65 -6.63
CA TYR A 127 7.96 -2.48 -6.88
C TYR A 127 6.48 -2.81 -7.07
N ARG A 128 6.15 -4.05 -7.44
CA ARG A 128 4.78 -4.47 -7.79
C ARG A 128 3.94 -4.80 -6.57
N VAL A 129 4.56 -5.00 -5.39
CA VAL A 129 3.91 -5.44 -4.15
C VAL A 129 3.28 -6.84 -4.24
N SER A 130 3.21 -7.43 -5.43
CA SER A 130 2.66 -8.75 -5.72
C SER A 130 3.57 -9.55 -6.67
N GLU A 131 3.47 -10.88 -6.64
CA GLU A 131 4.19 -11.74 -7.60
C GLU A 131 3.69 -11.53 -9.04
N PHE A 132 2.38 -11.45 -9.20
CA PHE A 132 1.70 -11.30 -10.48
C PHE A 132 1.12 -9.89 -10.61
N SER A 133 1.30 -9.27 -11.78
CA SER A 133 0.57 -8.05 -12.11
C SER A 133 -0.87 -8.45 -12.44
N THR A 134 -1.80 -8.19 -11.52
CA THR A 134 -3.21 -8.53 -11.69
C THR A 134 -3.99 -7.35 -12.28
N LEU A 135 -5.23 -7.58 -12.73
CA LEU A 135 -6.15 -6.49 -13.13
C LEU A 135 -6.40 -5.49 -12.00
N ILE A 136 -6.30 -5.96 -10.75
CA ILE A 136 -6.63 -5.21 -9.55
C ILE A 136 -5.45 -4.34 -9.09
N SER A 137 -4.20 -4.68 -9.47
CA SER A 137 -2.97 -3.96 -9.12
C SER A 137 -2.85 -2.62 -9.87
N LEU A 138 -3.68 -1.63 -9.51
CA LEU A 138 -3.73 -0.32 -10.17
C LEU A 138 -2.41 0.45 -10.00
N THR A 139 -1.80 0.40 -8.81
CA THR A 139 -0.52 1.04 -8.51
C THR A 139 0.57 0.58 -9.48
N THR A 140 0.72 -0.73 -9.66
CA THR A 140 1.70 -1.33 -10.58
C THR A 140 1.49 -0.85 -12.02
N ARG A 141 0.23 -0.77 -12.48
CA ARG A 141 -0.09 -0.32 -13.84
C ARG A 141 0.24 1.15 -14.06
N ILE A 142 -0.01 2.01 -13.07
CA ILE A 142 0.37 3.43 -13.13
C ILE A 142 1.90 3.54 -13.22
N ILE A 143 2.64 2.78 -12.40
CA ILE A 143 4.11 2.75 -12.45
C ILE A 143 4.59 2.26 -13.83
N ASP A 144 3.98 1.22 -14.38
CA ASP A 144 4.33 0.67 -15.70
C ASP A 144 4.05 1.67 -16.83
N LEU A 145 2.94 2.41 -16.75
CA LEU A 145 2.59 3.46 -17.69
C LEU A 145 3.58 4.63 -17.61
N LEU A 146 3.93 5.07 -16.40
CA LEU A 146 4.95 6.11 -16.22
C LEU A 146 6.32 5.65 -16.72
N ALA A 147 6.66 4.38 -16.53
CA ALA A 147 7.88 3.80 -17.07
C ALA A 147 7.88 3.71 -18.60
N TYR A 148 6.73 3.44 -19.22
CA TYR A 148 6.57 3.49 -20.67
C TYR A 148 6.89 4.89 -21.24
N PHE A 149 6.50 5.96 -20.53
CA PHE A 149 6.85 7.33 -20.89
C PHE A 149 8.26 7.77 -20.43
N GLY A 150 9.05 6.87 -19.83
CA GLY A 150 10.40 7.17 -19.35
C GLY A 150 10.45 8.01 -18.06
N LEU A 151 9.32 8.22 -17.39
CA LEU A 151 9.24 8.98 -16.13
C LEU A 151 9.65 8.13 -14.91
N VAL A 152 9.60 6.80 -15.04
CA VAL A 152 10.05 5.84 -14.03
C VAL A 152 11.00 4.84 -14.65
N TYR A 153 12.08 4.51 -13.96
CA TYR A 153 13.09 3.53 -14.36
C TYR A 153 13.58 2.75 -13.13
N ASP A 154 14.51 1.81 -13.31
CA ASP A 154 15.05 0.95 -12.24
C ASP A 154 13.97 0.21 -11.40
N ARG A 155 12.91 -0.26 -12.06
CA ARG A 155 11.85 -1.05 -11.42
C ARG A 155 12.41 -2.41 -10.98
N LYS A 156 12.57 -2.61 -9.68
CA LYS A 156 13.12 -3.84 -9.10
C LYS A 156 12.02 -4.90 -8.94
N THR A 157 12.28 -6.11 -9.42
CA THR A 157 11.37 -7.25 -9.25
C THR A 157 12.09 -8.44 -8.64
N ALA A 158 11.41 -9.19 -7.76
CA ALA A 158 11.92 -10.43 -7.24
C ALA A 158 11.91 -11.49 -8.36
N SER A 159 13.08 -12.05 -8.67
CA SER A 159 13.17 -13.07 -9.69
C SER A 159 12.38 -14.33 -9.31
N GLN A 160 11.82 -15.00 -10.31
CA GLN A 160 11.06 -16.22 -10.11
C GLN A 160 11.84 -17.28 -9.33
N ARG A 161 13.15 -17.41 -9.57
CA ARG A 161 14.01 -18.33 -8.82
C ARG A 161 14.06 -18.02 -7.31
N VAL A 162 14.14 -16.73 -6.95
CA VAL A 162 14.17 -16.29 -5.55
C VAL A 162 12.82 -16.53 -4.89
N VAL A 163 11.72 -16.16 -5.56
CA VAL A 163 10.35 -16.38 -5.07
C VAL A 163 10.09 -17.87 -4.84
N HIS A 164 10.40 -18.71 -5.83
CA HIS A 164 10.25 -20.16 -5.76
C HIS A 164 11.11 -20.81 -4.68
N GLY A 165 12.33 -20.31 -4.47
CA GLY A 165 13.22 -20.79 -3.42
C GLY A 165 12.67 -20.49 -2.02
N HIS A 166 12.13 -19.28 -1.83
CA HIS A 166 11.56 -18.84 -0.55
C HIS A 166 10.27 -19.58 -0.23
N LEU A 167 9.31 -19.64 -1.17
CA LEU A 167 8.02 -20.32 -0.96
C LEU A 167 8.20 -21.80 -0.63
N LYS A 168 9.18 -22.49 -1.23
CA LYS A 168 9.45 -23.90 -0.94
C LYS A 168 9.94 -24.13 0.48
N ARG A 169 10.67 -23.16 1.05
CA ARG A 169 11.25 -23.26 2.39
C ARG A 169 10.27 -22.78 3.47
N HIS A 170 9.47 -21.78 3.15
CA HIS A 170 8.76 -20.99 4.17
C HIS A 170 7.25 -20.83 3.91
N GLY A 171 6.76 -21.16 2.71
CA GLY A 171 5.34 -21.10 2.39
C GLY A 171 4.50 -22.09 3.20
N ASP A 172 3.21 -21.81 3.31
CA ASP A 172 2.22 -22.69 3.93
C ASP A 172 1.67 -23.78 2.99
N GLY A 173 2.10 -23.79 1.72
CA GLY A 173 1.66 -24.75 0.71
C GLY A 173 0.42 -24.32 -0.09
N THR A 174 -0.18 -23.17 0.22
CA THR A 174 -1.37 -22.65 -0.51
C THR A 174 -1.03 -21.99 -1.84
N HIS A 175 0.26 -21.80 -2.15
CA HIS A 175 0.69 -21.25 -3.43
C HIS A 175 0.26 -22.18 -4.59
N PRO A 176 -0.35 -21.68 -5.68
CA PRO A 176 -0.90 -22.52 -6.76
C PRO A 176 0.09 -23.55 -7.32
N ILE A 177 1.35 -23.15 -7.52
CA ILE A 177 2.42 -24.01 -8.06
C ILE A 177 2.76 -25.20 -7.12
N ILE A 178 2.58 -25.05 -5.81
CA ILE A 178 2.77 -26.15 -4.85
C ILE A 178 1.50 -26.98 -4.75
N ALA A 179 0.34 -26.33 -4.67
CA ALA A 179 -0.94 -27.01 -4.54
C ALA A 179 -1.18 -28.03 -5.68
N GLU A 180 -0.85 -27.66 -6.92
CA GLU A 180 -0.97 -28.57 -8.07
C GLU A 180 -0.04 -29.80 -8.01
N LYS A 181 1.14 -29.67 -7.40
CA LYS A 181 2.07 -30.81 -7.23
C LYS A 181 1.59 -31.80 -6.19
N ASN A 182 0.93 -31.32 -5.13
CA ASN A 182 0.40 -32.17 -4.07
C ASN A 182 -0.88 -32.93 -4.49
N ILE A 183 -1.55 -32.49 -5.55
CA ILE A 183 -2.76 -33.15 -6.09
C ILE A 183 -2.38 -34.24 -7.12
N LYS A 184 -1.23 -34.10 -7.78
CA LYS A 184 -0.78 -35.00 -8.86
C LYS A 184 0.24 -36.06 -8.42
N GLY A 185 0.68 -36.05 -7.17
CA GLY A 185 1.59 -37.05 -6.58
C GLY A 185 0.88 -37.85 -5.50
#